data_AF-A0A3N5GS42-F1
#
_entry.id   AF-A0A3N5GS42-F1
#
_cell.length_a   1.000
_cell.length_b   1.000
_cell.length_c   1.000
_cell.angle_alpha   90.00
_cell.angle_beta   90.00
_cell.angle_gamma   90.00
#
_symmetry.space_group_name_H-M   'P 1'
#
loop_
_entity.id
_entity.type
_entity.pdbx_description
1 polymer ?
#
loop_
_entity_poly.entity_id
_entity_poly.type
_entity_poly.pdbx_seq_one_letter_code
_entity_poly.pdbx_strand_id
1 'polypeptide(L)'
;MLHSTHRLLLVAFLGAIALFASTVTPALFAAAPPSVAARVVGRVLPVLDAVGLALGLAAVALGATGRSGRAAVVLGGVLAALAAASLFVVTPEIASIRRATGDTLSHLPAADPARRRFGMLHGISTVLFGLQAVMALALITLRPRPRSARRGPRTPS
;
A
#
# COMPACT_ATOMS: atom_id res chain seq x y z
N MET A 1 -16.72 13.95 -11.57
CA MET A 1 -15.29 14.24 -11.76
C MET A 1 -14.44 13.63 -10.65
N LEU A 2 -14.59 14.04 -9.37
CA LEU A 2 -13.75 13.57 -8.25
C LEU A 2 -13.64 12.03 -8.08
N HIS A 3 -14.72 11.28 -8.26
CA HIS A 3 -14.67 9.79 -8.23
C HIS A 3 -13.89 9.17 -9.40
N SER A 4 -14.01 9.76 -10.59
CA SER A 4 -13.28 9.28 -11.78
C SER A 4 -11.79 9.56 -11.63
N THR A 5 -11.43 10.74 -11.13
CA THR A 5 -10.05 11.11 -10.81
C THR A 5 -9.46 10.18 -9.76
N HIS A 6 -10.19 9.91 -8.67
CA HIS A 6 -9.74 8.98 -7.63
C HIS A 6 -9.51 7.55 -8.17
N ARG A 7 -10.41 7.04 -9.03
CA ARG A 7 -10.22 5.73 -9.68
C ARG A 7 -9.00 5.72 -10.60
N LEU A 8 -8.77 6.78 -11.37
CA LEU A 8 -7.58 6.90 -12.23
C LEU A 8 -6.30 6.87 -11.39
N LEU A 9 -6.27 7.60 -10.27
CA LEU A 9 -5.15 7.59 -9.34
C LEU A 9 -4.91 6.20 -8.72
N LEU A 10 -5.98 5.47 -8.37
CA LEU A 10 -5.85 4.09 -7.89
C LEU A 10 -5.29 3.15 -8.97
N VAL A 11 -5.71 3.31 -10.23
CA VAL A 11 -5.16 2.53 -11.36
C VAL A 11 -3.68 2.83 -11.56
N ALA A 12 -3.30 4.12 -11.55
CA ALA A 12 -1.90 4.53 -11.64
C ALA A 12 -1.08 3.98 -10.47
N PHE A 13 -1.61 4.03 -9.26
CA PHE A 13 -0.98 3.47 -8.06
C PHE A 13 -0.79 1.95 -8.15
N LEU A 14 -1.81 1.21 -8.58
CA LEU A 14 -1.72 -0.23 -8.81
C LEU A 14 -0.67 -0.57 -9.88
N GLY A 15 -0.64 0.21 -10.97
CA GLY A 15 0.38 0.08 -12.01
C GLY A 15 1.79 0.34 -11.49
N ALA A 16 1.96 1.36 -10.65
CA ALA A 16 3.24 1.67 -10.00
C ALA A 16 3.70 0.54 -9.07
N ILE A 17 2.80 -0.02 -8.24
CA ILE A 17 3.10 -1.19 -7.40
C ILE A 17 3.54 -2.37 -8.26
N ALA A 18 2.74 -2.71 -9.29
CA ALA A 18 3.01 -3.85 -10.15
C ALA A 18 4.38 -3.71 -10.84
N LEU A 19 4.63 -2.57 -11.50
CA LEU A 19 5.90 -2.28 -12.16
C LEU A 19 7.08 -2.32 -11.18
N PHE A 20 6.91 -1.74 -9.99
CA PHE A 20 7.96 -1.68 -8.99
C PHE A 20 8.32 -3.08 -8.46
N ALA A 21 7.32 -3.91 -8.17
CA ALA A 21 7.50 -5.25 -7.64
C ALA A 21 8.00 -6.26 -8.69
N SER A 22 7.44 -6.25 -9.91
CA SER A 22 7.75 -7.26 -10.93
C SER A 22 8.98 -6.93 -11.75
N THR A 23 9.31 -5.64 -11.91
CA THR A 23 10.30 -5.20 -12.90
C THR A 23 11.41 -4.40 -12.24
N VAL A 24 11.09 -3.30 -11.56
CA VAL A 24 12.12 -2.39 -11.03
C VAL A 24 12.95 -3.08 -9.94
N THR A 25 12.31 -3.73 -8.98
CA THR A 25 13.02 -4.38 -7.87
C THR A 25 13.92 -5.52 -8.39
N PRO A 26 13.43 -6.49 -9.20
CA PRO A 26 14.28 -7.53 -9.76
C PRO A 26 15.41 -6.99 -10.65
N ALA A 27 15.13 -6.02 -11.53
CA ALA A 27 16.14 -5.43 -12.39
C ALA A 27 17.26 -4.75 -11.57
N LEU A 28 16.90 -4.10 -10.48
CA LEU A 28 17.87 -3.42 -9.62
C LEU A 28 18.78 -4.40 -8.88
N PHE A 29 18.22 -5.50 -8.36
CA PHE A 29 19.02 -6.56 -7.73
C PHE A 29 19.83 -7.38 -8.73
N ALA A 30 19.46 -7.39 -10.02
CA ALA A 30 20.25 -8.00 -11.09
C ALA A 30 21.41 -7.11 -11.56
N ALA A 31 21.21 -5.78 -11.59
CA ALA A 31 22.15 -4.84 -12.20
C ALA A 31 23.08 -4.11 -11.22
N ALA A 32 22.80 -4.15 -9.91
CA ALA A 32 23.55 -3.39 -8.91
C ALA A 32 23.94 -4.23 -7.68
N PRO A 33 24.97 -3.82 -6.92
CA PRO A 33 25.28 -4.45 -5.64
C PRO A 33 24.05 -4.46 -4.70
N PRO A 34 23.81 -5.55 -3.93
CA PRO A 34 22.62 -5.68 -3.10
C PRO A 34 22.41 -4.51 -2.11
N SER A 35 23.50 -3.95 -1.57
CA SER A 35 23.46 -2.80 -0.66
C SER A 35 22.94 -1.53 -1.32
N VAL A 36 23.29 -1.31 -2.59
CA VAL A 36 22.81 -0.19 -3.42
C VAL A 36 21.35 -0.42 -3.79
N ALA A 37 21.02 -1.61 -4.26
CA ALA A 37 19.65 -1.97 -4.63
C ALA A 37 18.67 -1.78 -3.46
N ALA A 38 19.01 -2.34 -2.30
CA ALA A 38 18.23 -2.20 -1.07
C ALA A 38 18.09 -0.73 -0.61
N ARG A 39 19.09 0.12 -0.88
CA ARG A 39 19.04 1.54 -0.51
C ARG A 39 18.06 2.33 -1.38
N VAL A 40 17.97 2.02 -2.67
CA VAL A 40 16.97 2.62 -3.57
C VAL A 40 15.58 2.11 -3.20
N VAL A 41 15.40 0.80 -3.03
CA VAL A 41 14.12 0.21 -2.61
C VAL A 41 13.63 0.83 -1.30
N GLY A 42 14.52 0.99 -0.32
CA GLY A 42 14.22 1.62 0.96
C GLY A 42 13.88 3.13 0.89
N ARG A 43 14.12 3.80 -0.25
CA ARG A 43 13.66 5.18 -0.49
C ARG A 43 12.35 5.24 -1.27
N VAL A 44 12.11 4.28 -2.16
CA VAL A 44 10.91 4.26 -3.01
C VAL A 44 9.69 3.72 -2.25
N LEU A 45 9.86 2.65 -1.46
CA LEU A 45 8.75 2.03 -0.72
C LEU A 45 7.98 3.02 0.17
N PRO A 46 8.63 3.85 0.99
CA PRO A 46 7.92 4.82 1.83
C PRO A 46 7.09 5.83 1.04
N VAL A 47 7.53 6.19 -0.17
CA VAL A 47 6.78 7.08 -1.07
C VAL A 47 5.53 6.39 -1.58
N LEU A 48 5.64 5.13 -2.01
CA LEU A 48 4.48 4.35 -2.44
C LEU A 48 3.51 4.11 -1.28
N ASP A 49 4.01 3.85 -0.08
CA ASP A 49 3.18 3.74 1.13
C ASP A 49 2.46 5.06 1.44
N ALA A 50 3.15 6.20 1.38
CA ALA A 50 2.53 7.50 1.59
C ALA A 50 1.42 7.79 0.56
N VAL A 51 1.62 7.41 -0.71
CA VAL A 51 0.58 7.50 -1.75
C VAL A 51 -0.60 6.57 -1.44
N GLY A 52 -0.33 5.32 -1.05
CA GLY A 52 -1.36 4.36 -0.64
C GLY A 52 -2.19 4.85 0.55
N LEU A 53 -1.53 5.46 1.54
CA LEU A 53 -2.18 6.10 2.69
C LEU A 53 -3.09 7.24 2.24
N ALA A 54 -2.58 8.16 1.41
CA ALA A 54 -3.36 9.29 0.91
C ALA A 54 -4.58 8.83 0.09
N LEU A 55 -4.42 7.84 -0.79
CA LEU A 55 -5.52 7.29 -1.57
C LEU A 55 -6.53 6.53 -0.71
N GLY A 56 -6.08 5.76 0.28
CA GLY A 56 -6.97 5.11 1.25
C GLY A 56 -7.83 6.11 2.02
N LEU A 57 -7.24 7.19 2.53
CA LEU A 57 -7.96 8.26 3.22
C LEU A 57 -8.92 9.01 2.29
N ALA A 58 -8.54 9.25 1.04
CA ALA A 58 -9.43 9.83 0.04
C ALA A 58 -10.65 8.92 -0.23
N ALA A 59 -10.45 7.61 -0.31
CA ALA A 59 -11.55 6.65 -0.46
C ALA A 59 -12.52 6.68 0.73
N VAL A 60 -12.00 6.81 1.96
CA VAL A 60 -12.80 6.98 3.18
C VAL A 60 -13.65 8.25 3.11
N ALA A 61 -13.04 9.39 2.81
CA ALA A 61 -13.75 10.67 2.72
C ALA A 61 -14.85 10.63 1.63
N LEU A 62 -14.55 10.08 0.46
CA LEU A 62 -15.53 9.92 -0.62
C LEU A 62 -16.66 8.95 -0.27
N GLY A 63 -16.35 7.88 0.48
CA GLY A 63 -17.34 6.94 0.98
C GLY A 63 -18.29 7.56 2.00
N ALA A 64 -17.75 8.36 2.94
CA ALA A 64 -18.51 9.03 3.99
C ALA A 64 -19.49 10.09 3.46
N THR A 65 -19.16 10.75 2.34
CA THR A 65 -20.08 11.69 1.66
C THR A 65 -21.23 11.00 0.89
N GLY A 66 -21.36 9.66 1.01
CA GLY A 66 -22.53 8.90 0.55
C GLY A 66 -22.57 8.61 -0.95
N ARG A 67 -21.47 8.83 -1.69
CA ARG A 67 -21.41 8.58 -3.14
C ARG A 67 -20.85 7.20 -3.50
N SER A 68 -20.04 6.60 -2.62
CA SER A 68 -19.43 5.27 -2.81
C SER A 68 -19.77 4.26 -1.69
N GLY A 69 -20.39 4.71 -0.60
CA GLY A 69 -20.99 3.86 0.43
C GLY A 69 -19.99 3.21 1.40
N ARG A 70 -20.53 2.40 2.34
CA ARG A 70 -19.76 1.77 3.44
C ARG A 70 -18.59 0.91 2.96
N ALA A 71 -18.70 0.28 1.79
CA ALA A 71 -17.62 -0.54 1.23
C ALA A 71 -16.36 0.28 0.92
N ALA A 72 -16.50 1.50 0.36
CA ALA A 72 -15.36 2.38 0.09
C ALA A 72 -14.68 2.87 1.37
N VAL A 73 -15.47 3.09 2.44
CA VAL A 73 -14.94 3.45 3.76
C VAL A 73 -14.09 2.31 4.34
N VAL A 74 -14.61 1.08 4.31
CA VAL A 74 -13.90 -0.07 4.85
C VAL A 74 -12.64 -0.37 4.05
N LEU A 75 -12.75 -0.50 2.73
CA LEU A 75 -11.60 -0.81 1.87
C LEU A 75 -10.54 0.30 1.88
N GLY A 76 -10.98 1.56 1.84
CA GLY A 76 -10.10 2.72 1.95
C GLY A 76 -9.39 2.78 3.31
N GLY A 77 -10.11 2.50 4.38
CA GLY A 77 -9.55 2.43 5.73
C GLY A 77 -8.52 1.32 5.89
N VAL A 78 -8.79 0.13 5.34
CA VAL A 78 -7.83 -0.98 5.33
C VAL A 78 -6.59 -0.63 4.51
N LEU A 79 -6.74 -0.07 3.30
CA LEU A 79 -5.61 0.39 2.50
C LEU A 79 -4.74 1.41 3.27
N ALA A 80 -5.38 2.39 3.91
CA ALA A 80 -4.70 3.39 4.72
C ALA A 80 -3.98 2.76 5.93
N ALA A 81 -4.60 1.82 6.62
CA ALA A 81 -4.00 1.15 7.77
C ALA A 81 -2.78 0.30 7.39
N LEU A 82 -2.85 -0.45 6.30
CA LEU A 82 -1.72 -1.23 5.78
C LEU A 82 -0.54 -0.33 5.41
N ALA A 83 -0.82 0.75 4.68
CA ALA A 83 0.17 1.74 4.29
C ALA A 83 0.81 2.43 5.52
N ALA A 84 0.00 2.82 6.50
CA ALA A 84 0.48 3.42 7.74
C ALA A 84 1.35 2.45 8.55
N ALA A 85 0.96 1.17 8.66
CA ALA A 85 1.76 0.15 9.34
C ALA A 85 3.12 -0.06 8.64
N SER A 86 3.14 -0.11 7.31
CA SER A 86 4.38 -0.20 6.55
C SER A 86 5.27 1.04 6.76
N LEU A 87 4.69 2.24 6.67
CA LEU A 87 5.40 3.50 6.71
C LEU A 87 5.95 3.86 8.10
N PHE A 88 5.14 3.66 9.15
CA PHE A 88 5.44 4.15 10.50
C PHE A 88 5.99 3.07 11.43
N VAL A 89 5.84 1.78 11.10
CA VAL A 89 6.29 0.67 11.96
C VAL A 89 7.37 -0.15 11.27
N VAL A 90 7.05 -0.75 10.12
CA VAL A 90 7.95 -1.72 9.47
C VAL A 90 9.18 -1.04 8.86
N THR A 91 8.99 0.05 8.14
CA THR A 91 10.07 0.79 7.47
C THR A 91 11.12 1.33 8.48
N PRO A 92 10.74 2.01 9.57
CA PRO A 92 11.72 2.53 10.54
C PRO A 92 12.52 1.41 11.22
N GLU A 93 11.89 0.27 11.51
CA GLU A 93 12.52 -0.91 12.10
C GLU A 93 13.53 -1.56 11.13
N ILE A 94 13.19 -1.70 9.85
CA ILE A 94 14.15 -2.18 8.84
C ILE A 94 15.34 -1.22 8.74
N ALA A 95 15.07 0.09 8.75
CA ALA A 95 16.11 1.10 8.67
C ALA A 95 17.02 1.10 9.91
N SER A 96 16.49 0.84 11.11
CA SER A 96 17.29 0.77 12.34
C SER A 96 18.28 -0.40 12.30
N ILE A 97 17.82 -1.58 11.86
CA ILE A 97 18.69 -2.76 11.69
C ILE A 97 19.79 -2.45 10.68
N ARG A 98 19.43 -1.89 9.51
CA ARG A 98 20.42 -1.53 8.48
C ARG A 98 21.44 -0.49 8.95
N ARG A 99 21.05 0.46 9.82
CA ARG A 99 22.00 1.40 10.42
C ARG A 99 22.96 0.71 11.40
N ALA A 100 22.48 -0.25 12.18
CA ALA A 100 23.28 -0.98 13.15
C ALA A 100 24.27 -1.97 12.48
N THR A 101 23.85 -2.63 11.41
CA THR A 101 24.66 -3.66 10.74
C THR A 101 25.46 -3.14 9.54
N GLY A 102 25.06 -2.00 8.96
CA GLY A 102 25.63 -1.48 7.72
C GLY A 102 25.57 -2.52 6.60
N ASP A 103 26.64 -2.59 5.80
CA ASP A 103 26.77 -3.52 4.68
C ASP A 103 27.08 -4.97 5.13
N THR A 104 27.33 -5.22 6.42
CA THR A 104 27.64 -6.57 6.94
C THR A 104 26.41 -7.46 7.10
N LEU A 105 25.20 -6.90 7.02
CA LEU A 105 23.93 -7.63 7.23
C LEU A 105 23.81 -8.92 6.39
N SER A 106 24.27 -8.88 5.14
CA SER A 106 24.27 -10.03 4.22
C SER A 106 25.30 -11.10 4.56
N HIS A 107 26.33 -10.74 5.35
CA HIS A 107 27.42 -11.61 5.77
C HIS A 107 27.22 -12.20 7.17
N LEU A 108 26.26 -11.69 7.95
CA LEU A 108 25.92 -12.23 9.26
C LEU A 108 25.48 -13.70 9.17
N PRO A 109 25.81 -14.56 10.14
CA PRO A 109 25.31 -15.94 10.19
C PRO A 109 23.78 -16.00 10.14
N ALA A 110 23.20 -17.07 9.59
CA ALA A 110 21.74 -17.22 9.51
C ALA A 110 21.05 -17.25 10.89
N ALA A 111 21.75 -17.70 11.93
CA ALA A 111 21.26 -17.71 13.30
C ALA A 111 21.33 -16.34 13.99
N ASP A 112 21.99 -15.35 13.37
CA ASP A 112 22.15 -14.01 13.94
C ASP A 112 20.78 -13.34 14.16
N PRO A 113 20.50 -12.80 15.37
CA PRO A 113 19.22 -12.18 15.68
C PRO A 113 18.85 -11.02 14.76
N ALA A 114 19.82 -10.19 14.35
CA ALA A 114 19.58 -9.05 13.47
C ALA A 114 19.21 -9.51 12.05
N ARG A 115 19.92 -10.53 11.52
CA ARG A 115 19.59 -11.12 10.21
C ARG A 115 18.20 -11.76 10.20
N ARG A 116 17.85 -12.49 11.25
CA ARG A 116 16.51 -13.10 11.39
C ARG A 116 15.40 -12.05 11.48
N ARG A 117 15.61 -11.03 12.32
CA ARG A 117 14.64 -9.94 12.50
C ARG A 117 14.44 -9.15 11.20
N PHE A 118 15.53 -8.85 10.49
CA PHE A 118 15.46 -8.22 9.17
C PHE A 118 14.67 -9.07 8.18
N GLY A 119 14.97 -10.37 8.06
CA GLY A 119 14.26 -11.26 7.14
C GLY A 119 12.76 -11.32 7.42
N MET A 120 12.37 -11.40 8.69
CA MET A 120 10.96 -11.38 9.09
C MET A 120 10.28 -10.04 8.72
N LEU A 121 10.88 -8.91 9.08
CA LEU A 121 10.32 -7.59 8.77
C LEU A 121 10.25 -7.34 7.26
N HIS A 122 11.26 -7.78 6.51
CA HIS A 122 11.26 -7.71 5.05
C HIS A 122 10.09 -8.50 4.46
N GLY A 123 9.87 -9.74 4.91
CA GLY A 123 8.71 -10.54 4.49
C GLY A 123 7.37 -9.88 4.84
N ILE A 124 7.24 -9.31 6.05
CA ILE A 124 6.05 -8.54 6.46
C ILE A 124 5.83 -7.35 5.51
N SER A 125 6.87 -6.58 5.21
CA SER A 125 6.80 -5.45 4.27
C SER A 125 6.32 -5.89 2.88
N THR A 126 6.85 -7.00 2.36
CA THR A 126 6.41 -7.58 1.08
C THR A 126 4.93 -7.95 1.09
N VAL A 127 4.44 -8.57 2.16
CA VAL A 127 3.02 -8.95 2.30
C VAL A 127 2.14 -7.70 2.39
N LEU A 128 2.51 -6.70 3.19
CA LEU A 128 1.78 -5.43 3.29
C LEU A 128 1.66 -4.74 1.92
N PHE A 129 2.77 -4.68 1.18
CA PHE A 129 2.81 -4.10 -0.16
C PHE A 129 1.91 -4.83 -1.16
N GLY A 130 1.91 -6.18 -1.11
CA GLY A 130 0.99 -6.99 -1.92
C GLY A 130 -0.49 -6.76 -1.54
N LEU A 131 -0.81 -6.67 -0.25
CA LEU A 131 -2.17 -6.39 0.21
C LEU A 131 -2.64 -4.98 -0.20
N GLN A 132 -1.76 -3.98 -0.23
CA GLN A 132 -2.09 -2.66 -0.76
C GLN A 132 -2.51 -2.73 -2.24
N ALA A 133 -1.84 -3.56 -3.06
CA ALA A 133 -2.24 -3.77 -4.45
C ALA A 133 -3.64 -4.41 -4.55
N VAL A 134 -3.92 -5.42 -3.72
CA VAL A 134 -5.24 -6.07 -3.67
C VAL A 134 -6.34 -5.07 -3.27
N MET A 135 -6.07 -4.23 -2.26
CA MET A 135 -7.02 -3.20 -1.83
C MET A 135 -7.26 -2.13 -2.90
N ALA A 136 -6.21 -1.71 -3.62
CA ALA A 136 -6.33 -0.79 -4.74
C ALA A 136 -7.23 -1.40 -5.84
N LEU A 137 -7.01 -2.67 -6.21
CA LEU A 137 -7.84 -3.38 -7.18
C LEU A 137 -9.31 -3.51 -6.72
N ALA A 138 -9.54 -3.81 -5.45
CA ALA A 138 -10.88 -3.89 -4.88
C ALA A 138 -11.60 -2.52 -4.94
N LEU A 139 -10.91 -1.42 -4.63
CA LEU A 139 -11.46 -0.07 -4.74
C LEU A 139 -11.74 0.34 -6.19
N ILE A 140 -10.89 -0.07 -7.15
CA ILE A 140 -11.10 0.19 -8.59
C ILE A 140 -12.36 -0.51 -9.08
N THR A 141 -12.56 -1.77 -8.69
CA THR A 141 -13.68 -2.61 -9.17
C THR A 141 -15.00 -2.33 -8.44
N LEU A 142 -14.96 -1.60 -7.32
CA LEU A 142 -16.15 -1.23 -6.57
C LEU A 142 -17.11 -0.38 -7.43
N ARG A 143 -18.33 -0.88 -7.62
CA ARG A 143 -19.41 -0.16 -8.32
C ARG A 143 -20.22 0.66 -7.32
N PRO A 144 -20.49 1.95 -7.58
CA PRO A 144 -21.45 2.71 -6.78
C PRO A 144 -22.80 2.01 -6.82
N ARG A 145 -23.41 1.76 -5.65
CA ARG A 145 -24.80 1.28 -5.61
C ARG A 145 -25.72 2.40 -6.12
N PRO A 146 -26.71 2.10 -6.98
CA PRO A 146 -27.72 3.08 -7.35
C PRO A 146 -28.37 3.62 -6.07
N ARG A 147 -28.50 4.95 -5.95
CA ARG A 147 -29.34 5.53 -4.89
C ARG A 147 -30.74 4.97 -5.09
N SER A 148 -31.21 4.12 -4.18
CA SER A 148 -32.60 3.68 -4.15
C SER A 148 -33.45 4.94 -4.16
N ALA A 149 -34.20 5.16 -5.24
CA ALA A 149 -35.12 6.28 -5.31
C ALA A 149 -36.03 6.21 -4.09
N ARG A 150 -35.95 7.23 -3.24
CA ARG A 150 -36.80 7.42 -2.07
C ARG A 150 -38.25 7.27 -2.57
N ARG A 151 -38.90 6.14 -2.24
CA ARG A 151 -40.31 5.92 -2.56
C ARG A 151 -41.09 7.14 -2.04
N GLY A 152 -41.69 7.89 -2.95
CA GLY A 152 -42.55 9.03 -2.61
C GLY A 152 -43.72 8.58 -1.73
N PRO A 153 -44.32 9.50 -0.95
CA PRO A 153 -45.41 9.17 -0.05
C PRO A 153 -46.58 8.61 -0.85
N ARG A 154 -47.06 7.43 -0.45
CA ARG A 154 -48.36 6.92 -0.89
C ARG A 154 -49.42 7.79 -0.21
N THR A 155 -50.06 8.67 -0.95
CA THR A 155 -51.27 9.36 -0.50
C THR A 155 -52.42 8.34 -0.49
N PRO A 156 -53.08 8.08 0.66
CA PRO A 156 -54.36 7.39 0.66
C PRO A 156 -55.44 8.34 0.14
N SER A 157 -56.32 7.79 -0.71
CA SER A 157 -57.54 8.43 -1.23
C SER A 157 -58.61 8.60 -0.16
#